data_AF-A0A6C0ESP9-F1
#
_entry.id   AF-A0A6C0ESP9-F1
#
_cell.length_a   1.000
_cell.length_b   1.000
_cell.length_c   1.000
_cell.angle_alpha   90.00
_cell.angle_beta   90.00
_cell.angle_gamma   90.00
#
_symmetry.space_group_name_H-M   'P 1'
#
loop_
_entity.id
_entity.type
_entity.pdbx_description
1 polymer ?
#
loop_
_entity_poly.entity_id
_entity_poly.type
_entity_poly.pdbx_seq_one_letter_code
_entity_poly.pdbx_strand_id
1 'polypeptide(L)'
;MLHIITLGSNEDEMKYLKESAQRNGVTIQFILCEKWNGYIDKITTMKEIVESIPDDDIVCFIDAYDVLLFTNVDEILSKFYSYDCDLLLSSELNCYPDENMPRYNEVYDTLAMEKITNFKYVNSGGYIGYKRALCELFKWKTVEEIIDIIQLGGDQNYFTEYYLEFACVPEKNIKIDMFQRIFQSVYKLYFEDIEFKNGRVVNTVLNETPCFVHFNGYGGYYYQIYDVYNYGRDIRTFYLEHTELSKNGMTYNLDGFRPPYSYHYPNIMQLP
;
A
#
# COMPACT_ATOMS: atom_id res chain seq x y z
N MET A 1 0.73 -16.29 13.80
CA MET A 1 0.22 -14.99 14.30
C MET A 1 0.47 -13.93 13.24
N LEU A 2 -0.33 -12.84 13.22
CA LEU A 2 -0.06 -11.68 12.37
C LEU A 2 0.62 -10.56 13.18
N HIS A 3 1.75 -10.06 12.69
CA HIS A 3 2.42 -8.87 13.19
C HIS A 3 2.21 -7.73 12.19
N ILE A 4 1.42 -6.72 12.55
CA ILE A 4 1.29 -5.49 11.76
C ILE A 4 2.27 -4.48 12.33
N ILE A 5 3.20 -4.01 11.50
CA ILE A 5 4.34 -3.18 11.90
C ILE A 5 4.35 -1.93 11.05
N THR A 6 4.68 -0.81 11.67
CA THR A 6 4.88 0.46 10.98
C THR A 6 6.09 1.18 11.55
N LEU A 7 6.72 2.03 10.75
CA LEU A 7 7.94 2.74 11.11
C LEU A 7 7.78 4.25 10.89
N GLY A 8 8.25 5.05 11.84
CA GLY A 8 8.45 6.49 11.59
C GLY A 8 9.21 7.16 12.73
N SER A 9 9.39 8.47 12.61
CA SER A 9 10.17 9.30 13.53
C SER A 9 9.33 10.36 14.26
N ASN A 10 8.06 10.52 13.88
CA ASN A 10 7.13 11.47 14.49
C ASN A 10 5.82 10.77 14.88
N GLU A 11 5.59 10.64 16.18
CA GLU A 11 4.42 9.96 16.72
C GLU A 11 3.11 10.70 16.41
N ASP A 12 3.13 12.04 16.36
CA ASP A 12 1.94 12.86 16.09
C ASP A 12 1.43 12.68 14.65
N GLU A 13 2.34 12.39 13.71
CA GLU A 13 1.99 12.13 12.31
C GLU A 13 1.31 10.77 12.12
N MET A 14 1.49 9.84 13.06
CA MET A 14 0.88 8.50 13.05
C MET A 14 -0.54 8.47 13.65
N LYS A 15 -1.06 9.61 14.12
CA LYS A 15 -2.32 9.67 14.87
C LYS A 15 -3.51 9.07 14.13
N TYR A 16 -3.58 9.25 12.81
CA TYR A 16 -4.71 8.76 12.01
C TYR A 16 -4.67 7.25 11.84
N LEU A 17 -3.47 6.68 11.63
CA LEU A 17 -3.31 5.24 11.58
C LEU A 17 -3.69 4.62 12.94
N LYS A 18 -3.21 5.19 14.05
CA LYS A 18 -3.60 4.78 15.42
C LYS A 18 -5.11 4.80 15.64
N GLU A 19 -5.76 5.91 15.27
CA GLU A 19 -7.20 6.07 15.41
C GLU A 19 -7.97 5.04 14.60
N SER A 20 -7.58 4.84 13.34
CA SER A 20 -8.19 3.85 12.43
C SER A 20 -8.01 2.42 12.94
N ALA A 21 -6.83 2.09 13.50
CA ALA A 21 -6.55 0.80 14.10
C ALA A 21 -7.39 0.54 15.35
N GLN A 22 -7.50 1.54 16.24
CA GLN A 22 -8.34 1.45 17.43
C GLN A 22 -9.81 1.22 17.06
N ARG A 23 -10.34 1.95 16.07
CA ARG A 23 -11.74 1.79 15.60
C ARG A 23 -12.05 0.39 15.09
N ASN A 24 -11.04 -0.33 14.60
CA ASN A 24 -11.20 -1.69 14.06
C ASN A 24 -10.68 -2.79 15.00
N GLY A 25 -10.28 -2.43 16.23
CA GLY A 25 -9.78 -3.41 17.21
C GLY A 25 -8.46 -4.08 16.80
N VAL A 26 -7.64 -3.41 15.98
CA VAL A 26 -6.38 -3.94 15.47
C VAL A 26 -5.20 -3.37 16.25
N THR A 27 -4.28 -4.25 16.66
CA THR A 27 -3.01 -3.84 17.28
C THR A 27 -1.94 -3.71 16.21
N ILE A 28 -1.29 -2.55 16.15
CA ILE A 28 -0.15 -2.26 15.27
C ILE A 28 1.07 -1.98 16.16
N GLN A 29 2.22 -2.54 15.79
CA GLN A 29 3.50 -2.26 16.41
C GLN A 29 4.09 -0.99 15.78
N PHE A 30 4.06 0.12 16.52
CA PHE A 30 4.61 1.40 16.10
C PHE A 30 6.08 1.48 16.50
N ILE A 31 6.98 1.38 15.52
CA ILE A 31 8.41 1.49 15.73
C ILE A 31 8.81 2.96 15.52
N LEU A 32 9.31 3.58 16.59
CA LEU A 32 9.74 4.98 16.57
C LEU A 32 11.26 5.06 16.41
N CYS A 33 11.75 5.64 15.32
CA CYS A 33 13.15 5.93 15.11
C CYS A 33 13.50 7.31 15.69
N GLU A 34 14.56 7.38 16.51
CA GLU A 34 15.08 8.66 17.03
C GLU A 34 15.55 9.60 15.91
N LYS A 35 16.06 9.04 14.82
CA LYS A 35 16.55 9.76 13.65
C LYS A 35 16.19 9.02 12.37
N TRP A 36 15.73 9.75 11.36
CA TRP A 36 15.48 9.23 10.02
C TRP A 36 16.65 9.61 9.10
N ASN A 37 17.39 8.60 8.62
CA ASN A 37 18.54 8.75 7.70
C ASN A 37 18.15 8.51 6.24
N GLY A 38 16.86 8.37 5.94
CA GLY A 38 16.34 8.20 4.60
C GLY A 38 15.75 6.81 4.36
N TYR A 39 15.55 6.47 3.09
CA TYR A 39 14.83 5.27 2.66
C TYR A 39 15.43 3.96 3.18
N ILE A 40 16.75 3.93 3.42
CA ILE A 40 17.44 2.74 3.92
C ILE A 40 16.96 2.28 5.30
N ASP A 41 16.56 3.22 6.16
CA ASP A 41 16.16 2.91 7.53
C ASP A 41 14.92 2.00 7.56
N LYS A 42 14.01 2.14 6.58
CA LYS A 42 12.86 1.24 6.43
C LYS A 42 13.32 -0.20 6.22
N ILE A 43 14.28 -0.40 5.32
CA ILE A 43 14.75 -1.73 4.91
C ILE A 43 15.58 -2.38 6.03
N THR A 44 16.54 -1.65 6.61
CA THR A 44 17.42 -2.18 7.66
C THR A 44 16.68 -2.44 8.96
N THR A 45 15.76 -1.54 9.35
CA THR A 45 14.97 -1.74 10.58
C THR A 45 14.02 -2.92 10.44
N MET A 46 13.35 -3.07 9.29
CA MET A 46 12.46 -4.21 9.07
C MET A 46 13.22 -5.53 8.97
N LYS A 47 14.44 -5.53 8.43
CA LYS A 47 15.33 -6.70 8.47
C LYS A 47 15.55 -7.17 9.91
N GLU A 48 15.96 -6.27 10.80
CA GLU A 48 16.23 -6.58 12.21
C GLU A 48 14.98 -7.09 12.93
N ILE A 49 13.82 -6.43 12.71
CA ILE A 49 12.58 -6.83 13.36
C ILE A 49 12.14 -8.22 12.90
N VAL A 50 12.11 -8.46 11.58
CA VAL A 50 11.67 -9.74 11.01
C VAL A 50 12.54 -10.91 11.47
N GLU A 51 13.84 -10.69 11.74
CA GLU A 51 14.72 -11.73 12.30
C GLU A 51 14.31 -12.19 13.71
N SER A 52 13.65 -11.32 14.47
CA SER A 52 13.15 -11.63 15.82
C SER A 52 11.77 -12.28 15.85
N ILE A 53 11.05 -12.29 14.72
CA ILE A 53 9.70 -12.85 14.60
C ILE A 53 9.77 -14.39 14.48
N PRO A 54 8.83 -15.15 15.10
CA PRO A 54 8.76 -16.61 14.93
C PRO A 54 8.61 -17.07 13.48
N ASP A 55 9.13 -18.26 13.16
CA ASP A 55 9.22 -18.75 11.78
C ASP A 55 7.87 -18.96 11.08
N ASP A 56 6.85 -19.36 11.84
CA ASP A 56 5.50 -19.66 11.34
C ASP A 56 4.59 -18.41 11.28
N ASP A 57 5.10 -17.24 11.67
CA ASP A 57 4.33 -16.02 11.75
C ASP A 57 4.35 -15.21 10.44
N ILE A 58 3.31 -14.39 10.27
CA ILE A 58 3.10 -13.51 9.13
C ILE A 58 3.37 -12.09 9.60
N VAL A 59 4.08 -11.32 8.78
CA VAL A 59 4.35 -9.92 9.02
C VAL A 59 3.72 -9.10 7.92
N CYS A 60 3.00 -8.05 8.32
CA CYS A 60 2.46 -7.03 7.45
C CYS A 60 3.13 -5.70 7.82
N PHE A 61 3.77 -5.07 6.85
CA PHE A 61 4.25 -3.71 6.98
C PHE A 61 3.30 -2.76 6.26
N ILE A 62 3.14 -1.57 6.83
CA ILE A 62 2.49 -0.42 6.19
C ILE A 62 3.26 0.85 6.53
N ASP A 63 3.19 1.85 5.65
CA ASP A 63 3.68 3.20 5.96
C ASP A 63 2.85 3.84 7.09
N ALA A 64 3.51 4.69 7.89
CA ALA A 64 2.96 5.12 9.17
C ALA A 64 2.07 6.35 9.10
N TYR A 65 2.43 7.27 8.20
CA TYR A 65 1.88 8.62 8.24
C TYR A 65 0.60 8.68 7.41
N ASP A 66 0.64 8.23 6.18
CA ASP A 66 -0.40 8.38 5.18
C ASP A 66 -1.17 7.08 4.90
N VAL A 67 -1.34 6.22 5.91
CA VAL A 67 -2.16 4.99 5.80
C VAL A 67 -3.30 5.01 6.80
N LEU A 68 -4.47 4.52 6.37
CA LEU A 68 -5.61 4.20 7.24
C LEU A 68 -5.96 2.72 7.13
N LEU A 69 -6.34 2.11 8.25
CA LEU A 69 -6.86 0.75 8.33
C LEU A 69 -8.37 0.76 8.58
N PHE A 70 -9.11 -0.04 7.81
CA PHE A 70 -10.57 -0.06 7.84
C PHE A 70 -11.18 -1.43 8.14
N THR A 71 -10.38 -2.41 8.56
CA THR A 71 -10.86 -3.77 8.88
C THR A 71 -10.10 -4.40 10.04
N ASN A 72 -10.51 -5.60 10.46
CA ASN A 72 -9.89 -6.42 11.49
C ASN A 72 -8.81 -7.38 10.94
N VAL A 73 -8.12 -8.06 11.87
CA VAL A 73 -7.05 -9.01 11.56
C VAL A 73 -7.54 -10.22 10.75
N ASP A 74 -8.74 -10.72 11.02
CA ASP A 74 -9.28 -11.91 10.36
C ASP A 74 -9.50 -11.67 8.87
N GLU A 75 -10.00 -10.49 8.48
CA GLU A 75 -10.17 -10.12 7.07
C GLU A 75 -8.82 -9.97 6.35
N ILE A 76 -7.83 -9.36 7.01
CA ILE A 76 -6.46 -9.20 6.45
C ILE A 76 -5.86 -10.57 6.15
N LEU A 77 -5.88 -11.48 7.13
CA LEU A 77 -5.36 -12.84 6.96
C LEU A 77 -6.14 -13.62 5.92
N SER A 78 -7.48 -13.58 5.96
CA SER A 78 -8.32 -14.28 4.98
C SER A 78 -8.01 -13.85 3.54
N LYS A 79 -7.80 -12.55 3.31
CA LYS A 79 -7.43 -12.04 1.99
C LYS A 79 -6.03 -12.46 1.60
N PHE A 80 -5.06 -12.36 2.51
CA PHE A 80 -3.69 -12.79 2.25
C PHE A 80 -3.62 -14.28 1.89
N TYR A 81 -4.30 -15.14 2.65
CA TYR A 81 -4.38 -16.58 2.33
C TYR A 81 -5.03 -16.84 0.98
N SER A 82 -6.03 -16.04 0.57
CA SER A 82 -6.65 -16.19 -0.74
C SER A 82 -5.75 -15.82 -1.92
N TYR A 83 -4.66 -15.09 -1.68
CA TYR A 83 -3.67 -14.82 -2.72
C TYR A 83 -2.79 -16.03 -3.03
N ASP A 84 -2.72 -17.03 -2.15
CA ASP A 84 -1.89 -18.23 -2.31
C ASP A 84 -0.46 -17.87 -2.74
N CYS A 85 0.20 -17.05 -1.92
CA CYS A 85 1.55 -16.54 -2.16
C CYS A 85 2.35 -16.49 -0.85
N ASP A 86 3.67 -16.46 -0.98
CA ASP A 86 4.56 -16.38 0.17
C ASP A 86 4.82 -14.93 0.60
N LEU A 87 4.80 -14.01 -0.36
CA LEU A 87 4.96 -12.57 -0.21
C LEU A 87 4.00 -11.84 -1.16
N LEU A 88 3.23 -10.91 -0.62
CA LEU A 88 2.38 -10.00 -1.37
C LEU A 88 2.85 -8.57 -1.17
N LEU A 89 3.22 -7.89 -2.24
CA LEU A 89 3.55 -6.46 -2.24
C LEU A 89 2.32 -5.63 -2.61
N SER A 90 2.18 -4.43 -2.05
CA SER A 90 1.20 -3.46 -2.52
C SER A 90 1.48 -3.09 -3.98
N SER A 91 0.45 -2.66 -4.71
CA SER A 91 0.61 -2.12 -6.05
C SER A 91 -0.08 -0.77 -6.24
N GLU A 92 0.31 -0.07 -7.30
CA GLU A 92 -0.21 1.25 -7.68
C GLU A 92 -0.35 1.37 -9.20
N LEU A 93 -0.98 2.48 -9.63
CA LEU A 93 -1.18 2.82 -11.05
C LEU A 93 0.07 3.41 -11.72
N ASN A 94 1.04 3.87 -10.93
CA ASN A 94 2.18 4.63 -11.42
C ASN A 94 3.47 3.80 -11.34
N CYS A 95 4.14 3.59 -12.48
CA CYS A 95 5.49 3.04 -12.47
C CYS A 95 6.43 4.11 -11.94
N TYR A 96 6.94 3.90 -10.72
CA TYR A 96 7.96 4.75 -10.13
C TYR A 96 9.02 3.88 -9.45
N PRO A 97 10.30 4.01 -9.82
CA PRO A 97 10.84 4.83 -10.92
C PRO A 97 10.36 4.33 -12.30
N ASP A 98 10.20 5.21 -13.29
CA ASP A 98 9.62 4.87 -14.61
C ASP A 98 10.59 4.10 -15.50
N GLU A 99 11.89 4.13 -15.19
CA GLU A 99 12.94 3.35 -15.83
C GLU A 99 12.69 1.83 -15.75
N ASN A 100 11.89 1.36 -14.78
CA ASN A 100 11.53 -0.05 -14.63
C ASN A 100 10.41 -0.52 -15.57
N MET A 101 9.73 0.39 -16.28
CA MET A 101 8.60 0.06 -17.15
C MET A 101 8.90 -1.07 -18.16
N PRO A 102 10.06 -1.10 -18.87
CA PRO A 102 10.35 -2.17 -19.82
C PRO A 102 10.41 -3.55 -19.15
N ARG A 103 11.01 -3.63 -17.95
CA ARG A 103 11.12 -4.89 -17.19
C ARG A 103 9.78 -5.36 -16.65
N TYR A 104 8.92 -4.44 -16.23
CA TYR A 104 7.52 -4.80 -15.91
C TYR A 104 6.81 -5.41 -17.12
N ASN A 105 6.98 -4.83 -18.31
CA ASN A 105 6.38 -5.40 -19.52
C ASN A 105 6.89 -6.82 -19.80
N GLU A 106 8.21 -7.06 -19.68
CA GLU A 106 8.79 -8.39 -19.86
C GLU A 106 8.25 -9.43 -18.85
N VAL A 107 8.16 -9.04 -17.57
CA VAL A 107 7.58 -9.90 -16.51
C VAL A 107 6.11 -10.18 -16.80
N TYR A 108 5.33 -9.18 -17.17
CA TYR A 108 3.90 -9.37 -17.41
C TYR A 108 3.58 -10.14 -18.67
N ASP A 109 4.33 -9.94 -19.75
CA ASP A 109 4.23 -10.77 -20.96
C ASP A 109 4.54 -12.24 -20.63
N THR A 110 5.54 -12.48 -19.76
CA THR A 110 5.90 -13.84 -19.31
C THR A 110 4.82 -14.49 -18.46
N LEU A 111 4.20 -13.72 -17.56
CA LEU A 111 3.16 -14.19 -16.64
C LEU A 111 1.73 -14.10 -17.23
N ALA A 112 1.59 -13.57 -18.45
CA ALA A 112 0.31 -13.27 -19.11
C ALA A 112 -0.64 -12.39 -18.25
N MET A 113 -0.10 -11.33 -17.65
CA MET A 113 -0.78 -10.46 -16.68
C MET A 113 -1.20 -9.09 -17.23
N GLU A 114 -0.84 -8.76 -18.47
CA GLU A 114 -0.97 -7.42 -19.06
C GLU A 114 -2.41 -6.89 -19.12
N LYS A 115 -3.42 -7.76 -19.05
CA LYS A 115 -4.85 -7.42 -19.14
C LYS A 115 -5.64 -7.61 -17.85
N ILE A 116 -4.97 -7.83 -16.72
CA ILE A 116 -5.67 -8.06 -15.44
C ILE A 116 -6.21 -6.74 -14.89
N THR A 117 -5.35 -5.74 -14.76
CA THR A 117 -5.65 -4.44 -14.15
C THR A 117 -4.52 -3.45 -14.40
N ASN A 118 -4.81 -2.16 -14.23
CA ASN A 118 -3.81 -1.10 -14.32
C ASN A 118 -2.96 -0.94 -13.04
N PHE A 119 -3.38 -1.55 -11.92
CA PHE A 119 -2.64 -1.57 -10.65
C PHE A 119 -1.48 -2.59 -10.68
N LYS A 120 -0.52 -2.35 -11.57
CA LYS A 120 0.50 -3.32 -11.94
C LYS A 120 1.92 -2.85 -11.66
N TYR A 121 2.13 -1.89 -10.77
CA TYR A 121 3.48 -1.49 -10.37
C TYR A 121 3.60 -1.62 -8.86
N VAL A 122 4.73 -2.12 -8.36
CA VAL A 122 4.99 -2.26 -6.92
C VAL A 122 4.92 -0.90 -6.24
N ASN A 123 4.28 -0.85 -5.08
CA ASN A 123 4.34 0.25 -4.12
C ASN A 123 4.95 -0.28 -2.81
N SER A 124 5.99 0.38 -2.28
CA SER A 124 6.67 -0.11 -1.05
C SER A 124 5.97 0.27 0.25
N GLY A 125 4.88 1.05 0.20
CA GLY A 125 4.17 1.49 1.40
C GLY A 125 3.29 0.43 2.05
N GLY A 126 3.24 -0.78 1.48
CA GLY A 126 2.57 -1.92 2.09
C GLY A 126 3.07 -3.25 1.55
N TYR A 127 3.24 -4.23 2.42
CA TYR A 127 3.49 -5.62 2.04
C TYR A 127 3.11 -6.56 3.17
N ILE A 128 2.77 -7.80 2.83
CA ILE A 128 2.46 -8.86 3.79
C ILE A 128 3.06 -10.18 3.32
N GLY A 129 3.66 -10.94 4.21
CA GLY A 129 4.27 -12.22 3.86
C GLY A 129 4.62 -13.06 5.07
N TYR A 130 4.92 -14.33 4.81
CA TYR A 130 5.51 -15.20 5.84
C TYR A 130 6.90 -14.68 6.22
N LYS A 131 7.26 -14.81 7.48
CA LYS A 131 8.57 -14.40 8.01
C LYS A 131 9.73 -14.90 7.15
N ARG A 132 9.69 -16.16 6.67
CA ARG A 132 10.71 -16.73 5.79
C ARG A 132 10.92 -15.94 4.50
N ALA A 133 9.84 -15.56 3.81
CA ALA A 133 9.91 -14.85 2.54
C ALA A 133 10.43 -13.42 2.74
N LEU A 134 10.04 -12.78 3.84
CA LEU A 134 10.55 -11.46 4.20
C LEU A 134 12.03 -11.50 4.61
N CYS A 135 12.49 -12.54 5.29
CA CYS A 135 13.91 -12.74 5.53
C CYS A 135 14.71 -12.85 4.23
N GLU A 136 14.20 -13.58 3.23
CA GLU A 136 14.84 -13.68 1.94
C GLU A 136 14.88 -12.34 1.20
N LEU A 137 13.77 -11.60 1.21
CA LEU A 137 13.70 -10.23 0.70
C LEU A 137 14.79 -9.35 1.33
N PHE A 138 14.78 -9.19 2.65
CA PHE A 138 15.69 -8.28 3.36
C PHE A 138 17.18 -8.72 3.39
N LYS A 139 17.46 -9.97 3.01
CA LYS A 139 18.84 -10.51 2.90
C LYS A 139 19.33 -10.62 1.47
N TRP A 140 18.51 -10.25 0.48
CA TRP A 140 18.83 -10.35 -0.94
C TRP A 140 20.08 -9.54 -1.34
N LYS A 141 20.31 -8.40 -0.68
CA LYS A 141 21.38 -7.44 -1.01
C LYS A 141 22.19 -7.03 0.22
N THR A 142 23.46 -6.70 0.01
CA THR A 142 24.27 -6.04 1.04
C THR A 142 23.79 -4.61 1.27
N VAL A 143 24.23 -3.98 2.36
CA VAL A 143 23.86 -2.59 2.67
C VAL A 143 24.34 -1.65 1.56
N GLU A 144 25.53 -1.87 1.02
CA GLU A 144 26.11 -1.07 -0.07
C GLU A 144 25.29 -1.18 -1.34
N GLU A 145 24.90 -2.39 -1.74
CA GLU A 145 24.04 -2.60 -2.91
C GLU A 145 22.65 -1.98 -2.70
N ILE A 146 22.09 -2.05 -1.49
CA ILE A 146 20.82 -1.39 -1.16
C ILE A 146 20.96 0.13 -1.35
N ILE A 147 22.04 0.74 -0.85
CA ILE A 147 22.30 2.18 -0.99
C ILE A 147 22.33 2.58 -2.48
N ASP A 148 22.94 1.76 -3.33
CA ASP A 148 23.00 2.00 -4.77
C ASP A 148 21.60 1.89 -5.42
N ILE A 149 20.84 0.84 -5.08
CA ILE A 149 19.49 0.60 -5.64
C ILE A 149 18.54 1.74 -5.28
N ILE A 150 18.55 2.20 -4.01
CA ILE A 150 17.62 3.24 -3.54
C ILE A 150 17.99 4.65 -4.03
N GLN A 151 19.14 4.85 -4.69
CA GLN A 151 19.43 6.14 -5.35
C GLN A 151 18.39 6.45 -6.42
N LEU A 152 17.87 5.43 -7.09
CA LEU A 152 16.78 5.54 -8.03
C LEU A 152 15.48 5.26 -7.28
N GLY A 153 14.57 6.23 -7.17
CA GLY A 153 13.21 5.99 -6.65
C GLY A 153 13.08 5.57 -5.17
N GLY A 154 14.15 5.60 -4.37
CA GLY A 154 14.10 5.32 -2.92
C GLY A 154 13.87 3.84 -2.58
N ASP A 155 13.27 3.58 -1.42
CA ASP A 155 12.97 2.22 -0.96
C ASP A 155 12.03 1.49 -1.94
N GLN A 156 11.13 2.22 -2.62
CA GLN A 156 10.25 1.64 -3.65
C GLN A 156 11.01 0.87 -4.72
N ASN A 157 12.18 1.36 -5.13
CA ASN A 157 12.98 0.68 -6.12
C ASN A 157 13.60 -0.62 -5.59
N TYR A 158 13.95 -0.69 -4.31
CA TYR A 158 14.43 -1.94 -3.71
C TYR A 158 13.39 -3.08 -3.80
N PHE A 159 12.13 -2.80 -3.46
CA PHE A 159 11.05 -3.79 -3.58
C PHE A 159 10.69 -4.07 -5.04
N THR A 160 10.75 -3.06 -5.91
CA THR A 160 10.54 -3.22 -7.35
C THR A 160 11.59 -4.14 -7.97
N GLU A 161 12.87 -3.90 -7.70
CA GLU A 161 13.97 -4.72 -8.21
C GLU A 161 13.84 -6.18 -7.76
N TYR A 162 13.53 -6.40 -6.49
CA TYR A 162 13.29 -7.75 -5.97
C TYR A 162 12.13 -8.44 -6.69
N TYR A 163 11.00 -7.74 -6.88
CA TYR A 163 9.88 -8.29 -7.62
C TYR A 163 10.26 -8.61 -9.07
N LEU A 164 10.91 -7.69 -9.78
CA LEU A 164 11.30 -7.89 -11.17
C LEU A 164 12.34 -9.00 -11.36
N GLU A 165 13.21 -9.24 -10.38
CA GLU A 165 14.18 -10.34 -10.41
C GLU A 165 13.51 -11.70 -10.16
N PHE A 166 12.47 -11.75 -9.32
CA PHE A 166 11.95 -13.01 -8.78
C PHE A 166 10.48 -13.34 -9.12
N ALA A 167 9.73 -12.45 -9.77
CA ALA A 167 8.32 -12.68 -10.10
C ALA A 167 8.09 -13.92 -10.97
N CYS A 168 9.07 -14.26 -11.82
CA CYS A 168 9.02 -15.44 -12.68
C CYS A 168 9.70 -16.68 -12.07
N VAL A 169 10.11 -16.63 -10.79
CA VAL A 169 10.74 -17.75 -10.07
C VAL A 169 9.71 -18.42 -9.16
N PRO A 170 9.16 -19.59 -9.54
CA PRO A 170 8.04 -20.21 -8.82
C PRO A 170 8.30 -20.46 -7.33
N GLU A 171 9.55 -20.79 -6.96
CA GLU A 171 9.95 -21.09 -5.59
C GLU A 171 9.88 -19.87 -4.67
N LYS A 172 9.94 -18.65 -5.23
CA LYS A 172 9.82 -17.40 -4.48
C LYS A 172 8.37 -17.06 -4.17
N ASN A 173 7.44 -17.48 -5.03
CA ASN A 173 6.00 -17.32 -4.88
C ASN A 173 5.58 -15.89 -4.45
N ILE A 174 6.11 -14.88 -5.14
CA ILE A 174 5.84 -13.46 -4.87
C ILE A 174 4.71 -12.99 -5.78
N LYS A 175 3.77 -12.22 -5.23
CA LYS A 175 2.70 -11.55 -5.99
C LYS A 175 2.64 -10.08 -5.61
N ILE A 176 1.89 -9.32 -6.40
CA ILE A 176 1.48 -7.96 -6.05
C ILE A 176 -0.05 -7.89 -5.94
N ASP A 177 -0.56 -7.01 -5.08
CA ASP A 177 -1.99 -6.82 -4.82
C ASP A 177 -2.69 -6.04 -5.95
N MET A 178 -2.70 -6.64 -7.14
CA MET A 178 -3.27 -6.08 -8.37
C MET A 178 -4.75 -5.70 -8.25
N PHE A 179 -5.50 -6.38 -7.38
CA PHE A 179 -6.91 -6.10 -7.13
C PHE A 179 -7.15 -5.19 -5.93
N GLN A 180 -6.08 -4.65 -5.32
CA GLN A 180 -6.14 -3.70 -4.21
C GLN A 180 -7.02 -4.19 -3.04
N ARG A 181 -6.98 -5.51 -2.77
CA ARG A 181 -7.87 -6.17 -1.81
C ARG A 181 -7.40 -5.93 -0.38
N ILE A 182 -6.08 -5.87 -0.19
CA ILE A 182 -5.44 -5.58 1.09
C ILE A 182 -4.96 -4.13 1.11
N PHE A 183 -4.25 -3.68 0.08
CA PHE A 183 -3.65 -2.36 -0.02
C PHE A 183 -4.26 -1.57 -1.18
N GLN A 184 -4.95 -0.48 -0.87
CA GLN A 184 -5.42 0.49 -1.86
C GLN A 184 -4.46 1.68 -1.90
N SER A 185 -3.70 1.82 -2.98
CA SER A 185 -2.93 3.02 -3.30
C SER A 185 -3.84 4.02 -4.01
N VAL A 186 -3.85 5.29 -3.60
CA VAL A 186 -4.77 6.29 -4.15
C VAL A 186 -4.11 7.24 -5.16
N TYR A 187 -2.79 7.21 -5.29
CA TYR A 187 -2.11 8.04 -6.29
C TYR A 187 -2.59 7.72 -7.71
N LYS A 188 -3.05 8.75 -8.44
CA LYS A 188 -3.69 8.69 -9.77
C LYS A 188 -5.06 7.98 -9.83
N LEU A 189 -5.64 7.61 -8.69
CA LEU A 189 -7.02 7.13 -8.63
C LEU A 189 -7.99 8.32 -8.74
N TYR A 190 -9.13 8.14 -9.41
CA TYR A 190 -10.20 9.13 -9.40
C TYR A 190 -11.06 8.97 -8.14
N PHE A 191 -11.51 10.06 -7.54
CA PHE A 191 -12.40 9.98 -6.38
C PHE A 191 -13.72 9.29 -6.66
N GLU A 192 -14.24 9.45 -7.88
CA GLU A 192 -15.48 8.80 -8.35
C GLU A 192 -15.35 7.26 -8.31
N ASP A 193 -14.12 6.74 -8.31
CA ASP A 193 -13.81 5.31 -8.17
C ASP A 193 -13.86 4.84 -6.70
N ILE A 194 -14.18 5.73 -5.74
CA ILE A 194 -14.27 5.46 -4.30
C ILE A 194 -15.67 5.73 -3.76
N GLU A 195 -16.22 4.73 -3.07
CA GLU A 195 -17.47 4.80 -2.31
C GLU A 195 -17.21 4.47 -0.84
N PHE A 196 -17.92 5.14 0.06
CA PHE A 196 -18.05 4.81 1.47
C PHE A 196 -19.36 4.06 1.69
N LYS A 197 -19.26 2.81 2.13
CA LYS A 197 -20.40 1.92 2.28
C LYS A 197 -20.22 1.05 3.50
N ASN A 198 -21.23 1.00 4.37
CA ASN A 198 -21.26 0.14 5.56
C ASN A 198 -20.01 0.27 6.45
N GLY A 199 -19.47 1.48 6.63
CA GLY A 199 -18.28 1.69 7.44
C GLY A 199 -16.95 1.46 6.73
N ARG A 200 -16.97 1.17 5.43
CA ARG A 200 -15.79 0.77 4.66
C ARG A 200 -15.58 1.68 3.46
N VAL A 201 -14.34 1.72 2.97
CA VAL A 201 -13.98 2.26 1.67
C VAL A 201 -14.14 1.14 0.64
N VAL A 202 -14.74 1.44 -0.50
CA VAL A 202 -14.97 0.52 -1.62
C VAL A 202 -14.35 1.12 -2.86
N ASN A 203 -13.47 0.36 -3.51
CA ASN A 203 -13.02 0.64 -4.87
C ASN A 203 -14.09 0.14 -5.84
N THR A 204 -14.79 1.05 -6.49
CA THR A 204 -15.94 0.73 -7.35
C THR A 204 -15.52 0.16 -8.70
N VAL A 205 -14.30 0.46 -9.16
CA VAL A 205 -13.73 -0.07 -10.42
C VAL A 205 -13.39 -1.55 -10.28
N LEU A 206 -12.79 -1.94 -9.15
CA LEU A 206 -12.40 -3.33 -8.88
C LEU A 206 -13.49 -4.11 -8.13
N ASN A 207 -14.54 -3.43 -7.67
CA ASN A 207 -15.58 -3.96 -6.79
C ASN A 207 -14.98 -4.65 -5.54
N GLU A 208 -14.01 -3.98 -4.92
CA GLU A 208 -13.24 -4.50 -3.80
C GLU A 208 -13.29 -3.56 -2.60
N THR A 209 -13.13 -4.11 -1.40
CA THR A 209 -13.19 -3.36 -0.14
C THR A 209 -11.85 -3.47 0.59
N PRO A 210 -10.87 -2.57 0.37
CA PRO A 210 -9.51 -2.70 0.88
C PRO A 210 -9.40 -2.79 2.42
N CYS A 211 -8.30 -3.39 2.89
CA CYS A 211 -7.96 -3.42 4.32
C CYS A 211 -7.30 -2.10 4.76
N PHE A 212 -6.33 -1.66 3.96
CA PHE A 212 -5.53 -0.46 4.14
C PHE A 212 -5.74 0.48 2.95
N VAL A 213 -5.83 1.77 3.20
CA VAL A 213 -5.80 2.81 2.16
C VAL A 213 -4.57 3.67 2.39
N HIS A 214 -3.68 3.68 1.40
CA HIS A 214 -2.43 4.42 1.37
C HIS A 214 -2.62 5.69 0.54
N PHE A 215 -2.53 6.85 1.19
CA PHE A 215 -2.66 8.19 0.62
C PHE A 215 -1.36 8.65 -0.05
N ASN A 216 -0.74 7.76 -0.83
CA ASN A 216 0.57 7.93 -1.45
C ASN A 216 0.61 9.05 -2.51
N GLY A 217 1.81 9.49 -2.85
CA GLY A 217 2.04 10.55 -3.83
C GLY A 217 1.80 11.94 -3.25
N TYR A 218 2.80 12.43 -2.51
CA TYR A 218 2.79 13.73 -1.82
C TYR A 218 2.31 14.86 -2.75
N GLY A 219 1.41 15.70 -2.25
CA GLY A 219 0.81 16.80 -3.04
C GLY A 219 -0.29 16.36 -4.00
N GLY A 220 -0.17 15.20 -4.65
CA GLY A 220 -1.16 14.71 -5.63
C GLY A 220 -2.56 14.60 -5.04
N TYR A 221 -2.73 13.92 -3.91
CA TYR A 221 -4.03 13.77 -3.23
C TYR A 221 -4.32 14.88 -2.20
N TYR A 222 -3.27 15.55 -1.71
CA TYR A 222 -3.39 16.68 -0.78
C TYR A 222 -4.03 17.89 -1.46
N TYR A 223 -3.55 18.29 -2.65
CA TYR A 223 -4.14 19.39 -3.45
C TYR A 223 -5.51 19.03 -4.03
N GLN A 224 -5.80 17.75 -4.15
CA GLN A 224 -7.07 17.28 -4.66
C GLN A 224 -8.24 17.66 -3.72
N ILE A 225 -8.00 17.80 -2.42
CA ILE A 225 -9.05 18.00 -1.41
C ILE A 225 -8.90 19.30 -0.64
N TYR A 226 -7.69 19.88 -0.65
CA TYR A 226 -7.37 21.12 0.04
C TYR A 226 -8.32 22.28 -0.29
N ASP A 227 -8.85 22.33 -1.51
CA ASP A 227 -9.70 23.43 -1.96
C ASP A 227 -11.21 23.21 -1.74
N VAL A 228 -11.67 21.98 -1.46
CA VAL A 228 -13.11 21.67 -1.57
C VAL A 228 -13.85 21.67 -0.22
N TYR A 229 -13.20 21.34 0.90
CA TYR A 229 -13.88 21.19 2.21
C TYR A 229 -13.62 22.30 3.24
N ASN A 230 -13.25 23.49 2.77
CA ASN A 230 -12.67 24.61 3.53
C ASN A 230 -11.19 24.37 3.89
N TYR A 231 -10.38 25.38 3.58
CA TYR A 231 -8.97 25.53 3.94
C TYR A 231 -8.61 24.82 5.27
N GLY A 232 -7.93 23.67 5.18
CA GLY A 232 -7.18 23.10 6.31
C GLY A 232 -7.64 21.75 6.89
N ARG A 233 -8.57 21.00 6.27
CA ARG A 233 -8.88 19.63 6.71
C ARG A 233 -8.00 18.58 6.04
N ASP A 234 -7.49 17.65 6.85
CA ASP A 234 -6.73 16.49 6.42
C ASP A 234 -7.64 15.44 5.78
N ILE A 235 -7.22 14.86 4.65
CA ILE A 235 -8.03 13.84 3.96
C ILE A 235 -8.25 12.59 4.80
N ARG A 236 -7.28 12.22 5.63
CA ARG A 236 -7.43 11.04 6.49
C ARG A 236 -8.60 11.22 7.45
N THR A 237 -8.77 12.45 7.98
CA THR A 237 -9.94 12.82 8.79
C THR A 237 -11.24 12.67 8.01
N PHE A 238 -11.28 13.15 6.77
CA PHE A 238 -12.47 13.04 5.92
C PHE A 238 -12.86 11.57 5.72
N TYR A 239 -11.92 10.68 5.39
CA TYR A 239 -12.21 9.25 5.22
C TYR A 239 -12.72 8.62 6.52
N LEU A 240 -12.10 8.94 7.67
CA LEU A 240 -12.54 8.47 8.99
C LEU A 240 -13.95 8.94 9.35
N GLU A 241 -14.31 10.19 9.02
CA GLU A 241 -15.65 10.73 9.24
C GLU A 241 -16.69 10.06 8.32
N HIS A 242 -16.40 9.92 7.02
CA HIS A 242 -17.37 9.40 6.05
C HIS A 242 -17.58 7.90 6.16
N THR A 243 -16.53 7.14 6.50
CA THR A 243 -16.71 5.74 6.90
C THR A 243 -17.61 5.65 8.13
N GLU A 244 -17.40 6.46 9.17
CA GLU A 244 -18.28 6.44 10.36
C GLU A 244 -19.74 6.76 10.02
N LEU A 245 -19.99 7.79 9.22
CA LEU A 245 -21.35 8.16 8.78
C LEU A 245 -22.04 7.03 8.00
N SER A 246 -21.29 6.33 7.13
CA SER A 246 -21.81 5.24 6.30
C SER A 246 -22.20 3.97 7.07
N LYS A 247 -21.82 3.85 8.34
CA LYS A 247 -22.23 2.71 9.19
C LYS A 247 -23.73 2.61 9.39
N ASN A 248 -24.47 3.71 9.19
CA ASN A 248 -25.93 3.74 9.27
C ASN A 248 -26.64 3.18 8.02
N GLY A 249 -25.94 2.41 7.19
CA GLY A 249 -26.47 1.81 5.96
C GLY A 249 -26.64 2.81 4.81
N MET A 250 -26.04 4.00 4.93
CA MET A 250 -26.00 5.00 3.87
C MET A 250 -24.74 4.82 3.04
N THR A 251 -24.91 4.72 1.72
CA THR A 251 -23.84 4.82 0.73
C THR A 251 -23.52 6.30 0.48
N TYR A 252 -22.24 6.64 0.48
CA TYR A 252 -21.74 7.95 0.07
C TYR A 252 -20.65 7.75 -0.98
N ASN A 253 -20.72 8.45 -2.10
CA ASN A 253 -19.62 8.48 -3.06
C ASN A 253 -19.06 9.89 -3.18
N LEU A 254 -17.96 9.99 -3.92
CA LEU A 254 -17.33 11.27 -4.22
C LEU A 254 -17.63 11.71 -5.66
N ASP A 255 -18.75 11.24 -6.24
CA ASP A 255 -19.12 11.54 -7.62
C ASP A 255 -19.26 13.06 -7.84
N GLY A 256 -18.64 13.57 -8.91
CA GLY A 256 -18.64 15.00 -9.21
C GLY A 256 -17.68 15.82 -8.36
N PHE A 257 -16.89 15.18 -7.48
CA PHE A 257 -15.78 15.83 -6.81
C PHE A 257 -14.63 16.06 -7.79
N ARG A 258 -14.53 17.29 -8.29
CA ARG A 258 -13.45 17.69 -9.20
C ARG A 258 -12.33 18.35 -8.40
N PRO A 259 -11.17 17.71 -8.27
CA PRO A 259 -10.03 18.41 -7.73
C PRO A 259 -9.61 19.54 -8.70
N PRO A 260 -9.13 20.67 -8.18
CA PRO A 260 -8.74 21.83 -9.00
C PRO A 260 -7.63 21.52 -10.01
N TYR A 261 -6.89 20.42 -9.80
CA TYR A 261 -5.80 19.96 -10.65
C TYR A 261 -5.93 18.45 -10.98
N SER A 262 -7.07 17.99 -11.48
CA SER A 262 -7.09 16.69 -12.16
C SER A 262 -6.35 16.79 -13.48
N TYR A 263 -5.12 16.27 -13.55
CA TYR A 263 -4.65 15.72 -14.82
C TYR A 263 -5.59 14.55 -15.13
N HIS A 264 -6.56 14.75 -16.04
CA HIS A 264 -7.26 13.62 -16.63
C HIS A 264 -6.21 12.76 -17.31
N TYR A 265 -5.85 11.64 -16.69
CA TYR A 265 -5.06 10.60 -17.33
C TYR A 265 -6.04 9.84 -18.22
N PRO A 266 -5.97 10.03 -19.55
CA PRO A 266 -6.91 9.38 -20.45
C PRO A 266 -6.70 7.87 -20.33
N ASN A 267 -7.80 7.17 -20.04
CA ASN A 267 -7.96 5.72 -20.11
C ASN A 267 -7.30 4.90 -18.98
N ILE A 268 -7.92 4.91 -17.80
CA ILE A 268 -8.11 3.64 -17.08
C ILE A 268 -9.14 2.87 -17.92
N MET A 269 -8.71 2.18 -18.97
CA MET A 269 -9.64 1.30 -19.70
C MET A 269 -10.12 0.26 -18.71
N GLN A 270 -11.43 0.29 -18.41
CA GLN A 270 -12.15 -0.89 -17.95
C GLN A 270 -11.89 -1.97 -19.00
N LEU A 271 -11.03 -2.93 -18.66
CA LEU A 271 -10.96 -4.16 -19.44
C LEU A 271 -12.23 -4.97 -19.11
N PRO A 272 -12.83 -5.61 -20.13
CA PRO A 272 -14.11 -6.31 -20.00
C PRO A 272 -14.09 -7.47 -18.99
#